data_AF-A0AAI8IIJ7-F1
#
_entry.id   AF-A0AAI8IIJ7-F1
#
_cell.length_a   1.000
_cell.length_b   1.000
_cell.length_c   1.000
_cell.angle_alpha   90.00
_cell.angle_beta   90.00
_cell.angle_gamma   90.00
#
_symmetry.space_group_name_H-M   'P 1'
#
loop_
_entity.id
_entity.type
_entity.pdbx_description
1 polymer ?
#
loop_
_entity_poly.entity_id
_entity_poly.type
_entity_poly.pdbx_seq_one_letter_code
_entity_poly.pdbx_strand_id
1 'polypeptide(L)'
;MSDLYIDYQMLEQTQRDIRNIHDVMATPCREMEEVDGAAMGVFKLASRMDDFGEEWTYGIKQISKFSKSASKALGKIKKSFEDLDDQLAHALDKQGKGKGE
;
A
#
# COMPACT_ATOMS: atom_id res chain seq x y z
N MET A 1 21.31 -2.95 13.61
CA MET A 1 21.22 -2.88 12.13
C MET A 1 20.16 -3.80 11.52
N SER A 2 19.46 -4.63 12.30
CA SER A 2 18.36 -5.48 11.82
C SER A 2 17.07 -4.70 11.50
N ASP A 3 16.83 -3.57 12.18
CA ASP A 3 15.55 -2.83 12.09
C ASP A 3 15.34 -2.18 10.71
N LEU A 4 16.39 -1.55 10.17
CA LEU A 4 16.36 -0.92 8.83
C LEU A 4 16.07 -1.94 7.70
N TYR A 5 16.56 -3.18 7.87
CA TYR A 5 16.38 -4.25 6.87
C TYR A 5 14.95 -4.80 6.88
N ILE A 6 14.33 -4.87 8.05
CA ILE A 6 12.92 -5.25 8.22
C ILE A 6 12.00 -4.19 7.59
N ASP A 7 12.34 -2.91 7.74
CA ASP A 7 11.56 -1.82 7.13
C ASP A 7 11.61 -1.85 5.59
N TYR A 8 12.75 -2.20 5.00
CA TYR A 8 12.90 -2.28 3.55
C TYR A 8 12.01 -3.38 2.93
N GLN A 9 11.95 -4.56 3.54
CA GLN A 9 11.04 -5.63 3.09
C GLN A 9 9.56 -5.22 3.20
N MET A 10 9.20 -4.49 4.26
CA MET A 10 7.83 -4.03 4.46
C MET A 10 7.42 -2.98 3.41
N LEU A 11 8.37 -2.16 2.94
CA LEU A 11 8.16 -1.20 1.86
C LEU A 11 8.00 -1.87 0.51
N GLU A 12 8.86 -2.81 0.17
CA GLU A 12 8.72 -3.58 -1.07
C GLU A 12 7.38 -4.30 -1.13
N GLN A 13 6.95 -4.89 0.00
CA GLN A 13 5.66 -5.54 0.06
C GLN A 13 4.50 -4.55 -0.16
N THR A 14 4.56 -3.40 0.51
CA THR A 14 3.57 -2.33 0.32
C THR A 14 3.53 -1.87 -1.15
N GLN A 15 4.68 -1.73 -1.80
CA GLN A 15 4.76 -1.29 -3.18
C GLN A 15 4.18 -2.35 -4.14
N ARG A 16 4.45 -3.63 -3.91
CA ARG A 16 3.84 -4.74 -4.65
C ARG A 16 2.32 -4.74 -4.50
N ASP A 17 1.86 -4.61 -3.26
CA ASP A 17 0.43 -4.56 -2.93
C ASP A 17 -0.29 -3.41 -3.64
N ILE A 18 0.31 -2.21 -3.67
CA ILE A 18 -0.25 -1.05 -4.38
C ILE A 18 -0.35 -1.30 -5.90
N ARG A 19 0.63 -1.99 -6.51
CA ARG A 19 0.52 -2.34 -7.94
C ARG A 19 -0.61 -3.34 -8.18
N ASN A 20 -0.77 -4.33 -7.32
CA ASN A 20 -1.83 -5.34 -7.47
C ASN A 20 -3.25 -4.75 -7.34
N ILE A 21 -3.43 -3.62 -6.62
CA ILE A 21 -4.72 -2.90 -6.58
C ILE A 21 -5.21 -2.54 -7.97
N HIS A 22 -4.31 -2.04 -8.81
CA HIS A 22 -4.67 -1.60 -10.15
C HIS A 22 -5.34 -2.75 -10.92
N ASP A 23 -4.75 -3.94 -10.85
CA ASP A 23 -5.24 -5.10 -11.58
C ASP A 23 -6.56 -5.62 -11.03
N VAL A 24 -6.73 -5.61 -9.70
CA VAL A 24 -8.00 -5.95 -9.04
C VAL A 24 -9.12 -4.98 -9.43
N MET A 25 -8.82 -3.69 -9.56
CA MET A 25 -9.82 -2.67 -9.90
C MET A 25 -10.13 -2.60 -11.39
N ALA A 26 -9.15 -2.87 -12.26
CA ALA A 26 -9.31 -2.76 -13.70
C ALA A 26 -10.05 -3.96 -14.32
N THR A 27 -9.98 -5.13 -13.68
CA THR A 27 -10.57 -6.36 -14.22
C THR A 27 -12.09 -6.29 -14.37
N PRO A 28 -12.87 -5.92 -13.33
CA PRO A 28 -14.33 -5.79 -13.45
C PRO A 28 -14.76 -4.76 -14.51
N CYS A 29 -13.97 -3.69 -14.69
CA CYS A 29 -14.24 -2.66 -15.70
C CYS A 29 -14.06 -3.20 -17.13
N ARG A 30 -12.95 -3.88 -17.41
CA ARG A 30 -12.72 -4.53 -18.73
C ARG A 30 -13.80 -5.56 -19.03
N GLU A 31 -14.14 -6.34 -18.02
CA GLU A 31 -15.18 -7.36 -18.07
C GLU A 31 -16.59 -6.83 -18.37
N MET A 32 -16.85 -5.55 -18.08
CA MET A 32 -18.07 -4.84 -18.47
C MET A 32 -17.95 -4.23 -19.86
N GLU A 33 -16.79 -3.72 -20.26
CA GLU A 33 -16.54 -3.17 -21.60
C GLU A 33 -16.66 -4.22 -22.71
N GLU A 34 -16.30 -5.46 -22.43
CA GLU A 34 -16.40 -6.58 -23.38
C GLU A 34 -17.85 -7.01 -23.69
N VAL A 35 -18.83 -6.48 -22.95
CA VAL A 35 -20.23 -6.88 -23.11
C VAL A 35 -21.03 -5.82 -23.85
N ASP A 36 -21.53 -6.17 -25.03
CA ASP A 36 -22.49 -5.35 -25.75
C ASP A 36 -23.84 -5.35 -25.01
N GLY A 37 -24.15 -4.22 -24.37
CA GLY A 37 -25.39 -4.00 -23.62
C GLY A 37 -26.65 -4.14 -24.46
N ALA A 38 -26.57 -3.94 -25.80
CA ALA A 38 -27.70 -4.14 -26.70
C ALA A 38 -28.02 -5.64 -26.94
N ALA A 39 -27.03 -6.52 -26.77
CA ALA A 39 -27.17 -7.96 -26.93
C ALA A 39 -27.58 -8.69 -25.63
N MET A 40 -27.55 -8.01 -24.47
CA MET A 40 -27.93 -8.60 -23.19
C MET A 40 -29.43 -8.49 -22.91
N GLY A 41 -30.05 -9.61 -22.55
CA GLY A 41 -31.37 -9.60 -21.90
C GLY A 41 -31.29 -9.10 -20.45
N VAL A 42 -32.40 -8.56 -19.93
CA VAL A 42 -32.50 -7.94 -18.59
C VAL A 42 -31.94 -8.83 -17.46
N PHE A 43 -32.18 -10.13 -17.51
CA PHE A 43 -31.67 -11.07 -16.50
C PHE A 43 -30.14 -11.20 -16.52
N LYS A 44 -29.55 -11.27 -17.72
CA LYS A 44 -28.09 -11.38 -17.88
C LYS A 44 -27.40 -10.10 -17.47
N LEU A 45 -27.99 -8.94 -17.77
CA LEU A 45 -27.53 -7.65 -17.30
C LEU A 45 -27.56 -7.56 -15.77
N ALA A 46 -28.67 -7.96 -15.13
CA ALA A 46 -28.79 -7.94 -13.67
C ALA A 46 -27.71 -8.80 -13.00
N SER A 47 -27.53 -10.05 -13.46
CA SER A 47 -26.48 -10.93 -12.95
C SER A 47 -25.09 -10.31 -13.11
N ARG A 48 -24.79 -9.70 -14.26
CA ARG A 48 -23.47 -9.11 -14.50
C ARG A 48 -23.21 -7.86 -13.64
N MET A 49 -24.26 -7.09 -13.38
CA MET A 49 -24.19 -5.94 -12.46
C MET A 49 -23.98 -6.38 -11.01
N ASP A 50 -24.58 -7.49 -10.58
CA ASP A 50 -24.34 -8.06 -9.26
C ASP A 50 -22.89 -8.53 -9.11
N ASP A 51 -22.38 -9.32 -10.08
CA ASP A 51 -20.98 -9.79 -10.10
C ASP A 51 -20.00 -8.60 -10.05
N PHE A 52 -20.23 -7.58 -10.89
CA PHE A 52 -19.42 -6.36 -10.89
C PHE A 52 -19.44 -5.65 -9.53
N GLY A 53 -20.63 -5.54 -8.91
CA GLY A 53 -20.78 -4.93 -7.60
C GLY A 53 -20.02 -5.67 -6.50
N GLU A 54 -20.03 -6.99 -6.52
CA GLU A 54 -19.29 -7.84 -5.58
C GLU A 54 -17.77 -7.68 -5.74
N GLU A 55 -17.26 -7.79 -6.96
CA GLU A 55 -15.83 -7.64 -7.24
C GLU A 55 -15.33 -6.22 -6.95
N TRP A 56 -16.12 -5.20 -7.29
CA TRP A 56 -15.80 -3.82 -6.99
C TRP A 56 -15.75 -3.54 -5.48
N THR A 57 -16.71 -4.09 -4.73
CA THR A 57 -16.73 -4.01 -3.27
C THR A 57 -15.50 -4.69 -2.67
N TYR A 58 -15.08 -5.83 -3.22
CA TYR A 58 -13.84 -6.50 -2.81
C TYR A 58 -12.60 -5.63 -3.12
N GLY A 59 -12.51 -5.05 -4.31
CA GLY A 59 -11.43 -4.16 -4.71
C GLY A 59 -11.26 -2.96 -3.77
N ILE A 60 -12.36 -2.28 -3.41
CA ILE A 60 -12.34 -1.18 -2.44
C ILE A 60 -11.82 -1.63 -1.07
N LYS A 61 -12.21 -2.82 -0.60
CA LYS A 61 -11.68 -3.38 0.66
C LYS A 61 -10.17 -3.61 0.59
N GLN A 62 -9.65 -4.12 -0.54
CA GLN A 62 -8.21 -4.28 -0.75
C GLN A 62 -7.48 -2.93 -0.75
N ILE A 63 -8.01 -1.91 -1.44
CA ILE A 63 -7.46 -0.54 -1.41
C ILE A 63 -7.33 -0.04 0.02
N SER A 64 -8.38 -0.18 0.84
CA SER A 64 -8.36 0.27 2.23
C SER A 64 -7.28 -0.46 3.04
N LYS A 65 -7.14 -1.78 2.87
CA LYS A 65 -6.15 -2.60 3.57
C LYS A 65 -4.72 -2.20 3.22
N PHE A 66 -4.45 -2.00 1.93
CA PHE A 66 -3.13 -1.65 1.46
C PHE A 66 -2.76 -0.20 1.76
N SER A 67 -3.69 0.75 1.65
CA SER A 67 -3.48 2.13 2.09
C SER A 67 -3.11 2.21 3.58
N LYS A 68 -3.79 1.42 4.43
CA LYS A 68 -3.43 1.30 5.86
C LYS A 68 -2.04 0.73 6.06
N SER A 69 -1.68 -0.31 5.30
CA SER A 69 -0.35 -0.93 5.39
C SER A 69 0.75 0.03 4.94
N ALA A 70 0.51 0.79 3.87
CA ALA A 70 1.41 1.82 3.37
C ALA A 70 1.61 2.94 4.39
N SER A 71 0.53 3.45 4.98
CA SER A 71 0.60 4.45 6.05
C SER A 71 1.42 3.95 7.24
N LYS A 72 1.22 2.68 7.65
CA LYS A 72 2.02 2.05 8.72
C LYS A 72 3.50 1.93 8.35
N ALA A 73 3.81 1.57 7.11
CA ALA A 73 5.19 1.48 6.62
C ALA A 73 5.90 2.83 6.63
N LEU A 74 5.25 3.85 6.08
CA LEU A 74 5.77 5.21 6.09
C LEU A 74 5.96 5.73 7.53
N GLY A 75 5.04 5.41 8.44
CA GLY A 75 5.19 5.76 9.85
C GLY A 75 6.40 5.09 10.52
N LYS A 76 6.69 3.83 10.20
CA LYS A 76 7.90 3.15 10.69
C LYS A 76 9.17 3.76 10.15
N ILE A 77 9.24 4.00 8.83
CA ILE A 77 10.39 4.67 8.21
C ILE A 77 10.67 5.99 8.92
N LYS A 78 9.63 6.82 9.10
CA LYS A 78 9.76 8.11 9.76
C LYS A 78 10.39 7.96 11.14
N LYS A 79 9.89 7.03 11.95
CA LYS A 79 10.43 6.77 13.29
C LYS A 79 11.89 6.29 13.22
N SER A 80 12.22 5.38 12.31
CA SER A 80 13.59 4.88 12.13
C SER A 80 14.56 6.01 11.75
N PHE A 81 14.12 6.99 10.95
CA PHE A 81 14.92 8.19 10.65
C PHE A 81 15.07 9.11 11.87
N GLU A 82 13.99 9.37 12.61
CA GLU A 82 14.03 10.16 13.85
C GLU A 82 15.00 9.54 14.88
N ASP A 83 14.93 8.22 15.07
CA ASP A 83 15.81 7.49 15.99
C ASP A 83 17.29 7.52 15.52
N LEU A 84 17.54 7.53 14.21
CA LEU A 84 18.89 7.67 13.65
C LEU A 84 19.45 9.09 13.82
N ASP A 85 18.62 10.11 13.61
CA ASP A 85 19.00 11.51 13.81
C ASP A 85 19.34 11.78 15.29
N ASP A 86 18.54 11.25 16.22
CA ASP A 86 18.81 11.35 17.66
C ASP A 86 20.12 10.65 18.05
N GLN A 87 20.36 9.45 17.51
CA GLN A 87 21.63 8.73 17.73
C GLN A 87 22.84 9.50 17.20
N LEU A 88 22.71 10.11 16.02
CA LEU A 88 23.76 10.93 15.42
C LEU A 88 24.04 12.17 16.27
N ALA A 89 22.99 12.88 16.71
CA ALA A 89 23.12 14.04 17.59
C ALA A 89 23.84 13.68 18.91
N HIS A 90 23.46 12.56 19.53
CA HIS A 90 24.12 12.07 20.74
C HIS A 90 25.58 11.67 20.53
N ALA A 91 25.91 11.06 19.39
CA ALA A 91 27.29 10.71 19.05
C ALA A 91 28.16 11.96 18.87
N LEU A 92 27.63 12.99 18.22
CA LEU A 92 28.32 14.27 18.01
C LEU A 92 28.54 15.03 19.34
N ASP A 93 27.55 15.08 20.23
CA ASP A 93 27.70 15.71 21.56
C ASP A 93 28.78 15.00 22.41
N LYS A 94 28.81 13.66 22.38
CA LYS A 94 29.86 12.87 23.05
C LYS A 94 31.26 13.15 22.49
N GLN A 95 31.38 13.32 21.18
CA GLN A 95 32.66 13.63 20.54
C GLN A 95 33.13 15.07 20.82
N GLY A 96 32.20 16.01 20.96
CA GLY A 96 32.48 17.40 21.33
C GLY A 96 32.99 17.56 22.77
N LYS A 97 32.46 16.76 23.71
CA LYS A 97 32.88 16.80 25.12
C LYS A 97 34.24 16.14 25.40
N GLY A 98 34.75 15.29 24.51
CA GLY A 98 36.06 14.62 24.66
C GLY A 98 37.27 15.41 24.13
N LYS A 99 37.06 16.57 23.50
CA LYS A 99 38.15 17.44 22.97
C LYS A 99 38.44 18.67 23.85
N GLY A 100 37.85 18.73 25.04
CA GLY A 100 37.95 19.87 25.97
C GLY A 100 38.76 19.63 27.25
N GLU A 101 39.49 18.51 27.36
CA GLU A 101 40.45 18.25 28.45
C GLU A 101 41.88 18.15 27.90
#